data_AF-A0A9W7GW48-F1
#
_entry.id   AF-A0A9W7GW48-F1
#
_cell.length_a   1.000
_cell.length_b   1.000
_cell.length_c   1.000
_cell.angle_alpha   90.00
_cell.angle_beta   90.00
_cell.angle_gamma   90.00
#
_symmetry.space_group_name_H-M   'P 1'
#
loop_
_entity.id
_entity.type
_entity.pdbx_description
1 polymer ?
#
loop_
_entity_poly.entity_id
_entity_poly.type
_entity_poly.pdbx_seq_one_letter_code
_entity_poly.pdbx_strand_id
1 'polypeptide(L)'
;MALAVSTKALFAQSTTNRLRWMSTVMSFGHGSQGALGLPDSVTGHGGDAYEPTRVLGLPSDITSVSAGHYHSLAIDSRGGLWAWGRHQESQLGRDPLAPRDSWNAPKRVEGLDHVNVRAAFASGVISAAIGSDGSVWVWGKSKRGQLGLGKGIIEAITPRRVEVLAREKIVKVSFGWGHALALTEDGKLFGWGYSADGRIGNVGEALEASLLDSNANMSMDDKQFSGSGLDVAEQVVLEGMEKEKDMPISWEPQLVEELQGVEVKDTVCGLDHSLVLCRNGTLLSSGSNVYGQLGRAKLDMGFLPVDLTAHPMSVASGLGHSLAICEVLSSDVEGMTIFSWGWNQCSQLGREGPENLPSMIKGWEGEAPISVSGGRVHSTAVTSNGEVWVWGCGKNGRLGLGSSSDEAEPTLLDCLEDFKVLQAVSGFDHNLILVDE
;
A
#
# COMPACT_ATOMS: atom_id res chain seq x y z
N MET A 1 -71.90 -15.19 -10.11
CA MET A 1 -72.56 -13.86 -10.13
C MET A 1 -72.22 -13.18 -8.82
N ALA A 2 -71.85 -11.91 -8.89
CA ALA A 2 -71.07 -11.13 -7.93
C ALA A 2 -71.64 -11.04 -6.50
N LEU A 3 -70.75 -10.83 -5.52
CA LEU A 3 -70.61 -9.53 -4.86
C LEU A 3 -69.32 -9.46 -4.02
N ALA A 4 -68.56 -8.40 -4.29
CA ALA A 4 -67.32 -8.02 -3.64
C ALA A 4 -67.60 -7.29 -2.32
N VAL A 5 -66.75 -7.52 -1.31
CA VAL A 5 -66.54 -6.54 -0.23
C VAL A 5 -65.04 -6.37 -0.04
N SER A 6 -64.61 -5.13 -0.27
CA SER A 6 -63.26 -4.63 -0.12
C SER A 6 -62.95 -4.36 1.35
N THR A 7 -61.85 -4.91 1.86
CA THR A 7 -61.23 -4.46 3.11
C THR A 7 -59.80 -4.04 2.80
N LYS A 8 -59.59 -2.72 2.76
CA LYS A 8 -58.27 -2.08 2.73
C LYS A 8 -57.52 -2.43 4.02
N ALA A 9 -56.42 -3.16 3.91
CA ALA A 9 -55.41 -3.24 4.97
C ALA A 9 -54.42 -2.08 4.78
N LEU A 10 -54.30 -1.24 5.80
CA LEU A 10 -53.26 -0.23 5.94
C LEU A 10 -51.90 -0.93 6.02
N PHE A 11 -51.08 -0.78 4.98
CA PHE A 11 -49.64 -1.00 5.11
C PHE A 11 -49.05 0.23 5.79
N ALA A 12 -48.85 0.12 7.10
CA ALA A 12 -47.93 1.00 7.81
C ALA A 12 -46.52 0.74 7.25
N GLN A 13 -45.97 1.74 6.55
CA GLN A 13 -44.54 1.79 6.26
C GLN A 13 -43.80 1.87 7.59
N SER A 14 -43.28 0.73 8.05
CA SER A 14 -42.24 0.70 9.06
C SER A 14 -40.95 1.21 8.40
N THR A 15 -40.75 2.52 8.44
CA THR A 15 -39.43 3.14 8.27
C THR A 15 -38.56 2.70 9.44
N THR A 16 -37.96 1.52 9.34
CA THR A 16 -36.75 1.22 10.11
C THR A 16 -35.69 2.19 9.62
N ASN A 17 -35.48 3.26 10.38
CA ASN A 17 -34.23 4.03 10.35
C ASN A 17 -33.09 3.00 10.53
N ARG A 18 -32.47 2.59 9.43
CA ARG A 18 -31.10 2.08 9.51
C ARG A 18 -30.31 3.26 10.05
N LEU A 19 -29.77 3.14 11.25
CA LEU A 19 -28.65 3.98 11.66
C LEU A 19 -27.62 3.87 10.54
N ARG A 20 -27.49 4.96 9.78
CA ARG A 20 -26.52 5.04 8.70
C ARG A 20 -25.23 5.37 9.42
N TRP A 21 -24.44 4.33 9.71
CA TRP A 21 -23.07 4.44 10.24
C TRP A 21 -22.34 5.55 9.48
N MET A 22 -21.84 6.54 10.22
CA MET A 22 -21.14 7.69 9.66
C MET A 22 -19.65 7.39 9.75
N SER A 23 -19.02 7.18 8.61
CA SER A 23 -17.58 6.97 8.56
C SER A 23 -16.85 8.31 8.49
N THR A 24 -15.74 8.43 9.21
CA THR A 24 -14.84 9.60 9.14
C THR A 24 -13.43 9.17 8.75
N VAL A 25 -12.81 9.96 7.87
CA VAL A 25 -11.39 9.82 7.54
C VAL A 25 -10.58 10.79 8.37
N MET A 26 -9.54 10.29 9.04
CA MET A 26 -8.53 11.08 9.74
C MET A 26 -7.16 10.88 9.07
N SER A 27 -6.27 11.85 9.23
CA SER A 27 -4.92 11.81 8.68
C SER A 27 -3.89 12.40 9.65
N PHE A 28 -2.66 11.91 9.57
CA PHE A 28 -1.52 12.44 10.32
C PHE A 28 -0.20 12.16 9.58
N GLY A 29 0.88 12.83 9.98
CA GLY A 29 2.20 12.78 9.33
C GLY A 29 2.51 14.02 8.49
N HIS A 30 3.29 13.83 7.43
CA HIS A 30 3.85 14.93 6.66
C HIS A 30 2.82 15.62 5.74
N GLY A 31 2.66 16.94 5.89
CA GLY A 31 1.59 17.72 5.25
C GLY A 31 1.99 18.52 4.01
N SER A 32 3.30 18.65 3.73
CA SER A 32 3.82 19.69 2.80
C SER A 32 3.35 19.59 1.35
N GLN A 33 2.76 18.46 0.95
CA GLN A 33 2.22 18.22 -0.40
C GLN A 33 0.69 18.13 -0.42
N GLY A 34 0.03 18.35 0.72
CA GLY A 34 -1.42 18.29 0.87
C GLY A 34 -1.98 16.87 1.08
N ALA A 35 -1.13 15.85 1.25
CA ALA A 35 -1.57 14.45 1.37
C ALA A 35 -2.48 14.17 2.58
N LEU A 36 -2.41 15.02 3.61
CA LEU A 36 -3.29 14.98 4.78
C LEU A 36 -4.70 15.51 4.47
N GLY A 37 -4.83 16.35 3.46
CA GLY A 37 -6.12 16.97 3.13
C GLY A 37 -6.64 17.96 4.17
N LEU A 38 -5.71 18.54 4.95
CA LEU A 38 -5.98 19.55 5.97
C LEU A 38 -5.78 20.96 5.40
N PRO A 39 -6.54 21.96 5.86
CA PRO A 39 -6.40 23.34 5.39
C PRO A 39 -5.07 23.97 5.83
N ASP A 40 -4.45 24.77 4.95
CA ASP A 40 -3.15 25.42 5.20
C ASP A 40 -3.15 26.40 6.39
N SER A 41 -4.33 26.86 6.83
CA SER A 41 -4.53 27.90 7.85
C SER A 41 -4.62 27.38 9.30
N VAL A 42 -4.67 26.06 9.52
CA VAL A 42 -4.62 25.51 10.90
C VAL A 42 -3.17 25.39 11.38
N THR A 43 -2.19 25.30 10.48
CA THR A 43 -0.79 25.03 10.85
C THR A 43 0.28 25.90 10.19
N GLY A 44 -0.06 26.85 9.30
CA GLY A 44 0.90 27.80 8.74
C GLY A 44 2.00 27.13 7.90
N HIS A 45 1.82 27.12 6.57
CA HIS A 45 2.66 26.43 5.56
C HIS A 45 2.49 24.91 5.54
N GLY A 46 1.33 24.41 5.12
CA GLY A 46 1.12 22.97 4.83
C GLY A 46 1.60 22.06 5.95
N GLY A 47 1.31 22.47 7.20
CA GLY A 47 1.97 21.95 8.38
C GLY A 47 1.56 20.52 8.70
N ASP A 48 2.57 19.74 9.05
CA ASP A 48 2.45 18.36 9.49
C ASP A 48 1.39 18.20 10.57
N ALA A 49 0.72 17.04 10.61
CA ALA A 49 -0.23 16.70 11.66
C ALA A 49 0.38 15.66 12.59
N TYR A 50 0.51 16.03 13.85
CA TYR A 50 1.15 15.21 14.87
C TYR A 50 0.20 14.23 15.55
N GLU A 51 -1.11 14.37 15.30
CA GLU A 51 -2.19 13.54 15.83
C GLU A 51 -3.23 13.30 14.71
N PRO A 52 -3.96 12.16 14.73
CA PRO A 52 -5.07 11.90 13.82
C PRO A 52 -6.05 13.07 13.75
N THR A 53 -6.08 13.73 12.59
CA THR A 53 -6.91 14.92 12.37
C THR A 53 -7.92 14.66 11.27
N ARG A 54 -9.20 14.97 11.52
CA ARG A 54 -10.30 14.76 10.57
C ARG A 54 -10.06 15.48 9.24
N VAL A 55 -10.17 14.73 8.15
CA VAL A 55 -10.15 15.25 6.77
C VAL A 55 -11.54 15.77 6.42
N LEU A 56 -11.62 17.06 6.06
CA LEU A 56 -12.88 17.73 5.73
C LEU A 56 -13.20 17.61 4.24
N GLY A 57 -14.49 17.74 3.88
CA GLY A 57 -14.94 17.77 2.48
C GLY A 57 -15.15 16.39 1.82
N LEU A 58 -14.90 15.30 2.55
CA LEU A 58 -15.29 13.95 2.13
C LEU A 58 -16.76 13.65 2.49
N PRO A 59 -17.45 12.78 1.71
CA PRO A 59 -18.74 12.21 2.11
C PRO A 59 -18.66 11.49 3.46
N SER A 60 -19.79 11.37 4.17
CA SER A 60 -19.86 10.66 5.45
C SER A 60 -20.04 9.14 5.33
N ASP A 61 -19.93 8.61 4.10
CA ASP A 61 -20.11 7.20 3.76
C ASP A 61 -18.90 6.63 2.99
N ILE A 62 -17.69 7.04 3.40
CA ILE A 62 -16.43 6.45 2.94
C ILE A 62 -16.33 4.99 3.41
N THR A 63 -15.97 4.11 2.48
CA THR A 63 -15.83 2.68 2.74
C THR A 63 -14.39 2.18 2.69
N SER A 64 -13.47 2.97 2.11
CA SER A 64 -12.05 2.60 2.04
C SER A 64 -11.16 3.81 1.78
N VAL A 65 -9.93 3.74 2.28
CA VAL A 65 -8.85 4.72 2.05
C VAL A 65 -7.60 4.04 1.47
N SER A 66 -6.79 4.81 0.77
CA SER A 66 -5.47 4.38 0.25
C SER A 66 -4.50 5.55 0.23
N ALA A 67 -3.22 5.30 0.48
CA ALA A 67 -2.20 6.34 0.57
C ALA A 67 -1.02 6.03 -0.35
N GLY A 68 -0.67 6.98 -1.22
CA GLY A 68 0.53 6.94 -2.07
C GLY A 68 1.69 7.69 -1.42
N HIS A 69 2.67 8.16 -2.19
CA HIS A 69 3.80 8.86 -1.56
C HIS A 69 3.40 10.18 -0.93
N TYR A 70 2.66 11.00 -1.68
CA TYR A 70 2.28 12.34 -1.25
C TYR A 70 0.85 12.68 -1.66
N HIS A 71 0.03 11.67 -1.90
CA HIS A 71 -1.38 11.80 -2.26
C HIS A 71 -2.18 10.69 -1.60
N SER A 72 -3.48 10.89 -1.54
CA SER A 72 -4.43 10.06 -0.80
C SER A 72 -5.69 9.86 -1.63
N LEU A 73 -6.29 8.68 -1.48
CA LEU A 73 -7.51 8.28 -2.16
C LEU A 73 -8.55 7.81 -1.14
N ALA A 74 -9.83 8.02 -1.44
CA ALA A 74 -10.94 7.47 -0.66
C ALA A 74 -12.10 7.05 -1.58
N ILE A 75 -12.79 5.98 -1.24
CA ILE A 75 -13.97 5.48 -1.97
C ILE A 75 -15.21 5.69 -1.10
N ASP A 76 -16.26 6.28 -1.68
CA ASP A 76 -17.57 6.35 -1.04
C ASP A 76 -18.45 5.14 -1.35
N SER A 77 -19.51 4.94 -0.57
CA SER A 77 -20.42 3.78 -0.66
C SER A 77 -21.12 3.60 -2.02
N ARG A 78 -21.06 4.61 -2.89
CA ARG A 78 -21.62 4.58 -4.25
C ARG A 78 -20.57 4.32 -5.33
N GLY A 79 -19.35 3.94 -4.92
CA GLY A 79 -18.21 3.71 -5.82
C GLY A 79 -17.61 4.99 -6.37
N GLY A 80 -17.88 6.15 -5.75
CA GLY A 80 -17.22 7.41 -6.09
C GLY A 80 -15.81 7.46 -5.53
N LEU A 81 -14.83 7.77 -6.38
CA LEU A 81 -13.42 7.91 -5.99
C LEU A 81 -13.05 9.37 -5.77
N TRP A 82 -12.40 9.65 -4.65
CA TRP A 82 -11.92 10.96 -4.22
C TRP A 82 -10.40 10.95 -4.10
N ALA A 83 -9.76 12.06 -4.46
CA ALA A 83 -8.30 12.22 -4.40
C ALA A 83 -7.88 13.61 -3.88
N TRP A 84 -6.78 13.66 -3.14
CA TRP A 84 -6.10 14.87 -2.68
C TRP A 84 -4.60 14.65 -2.46
N GLY A 85 -3.85 15.74 -2.32
CA GLY A 85 -2.40 15.77 -2.18
C GLY A 85 -1.67 16.15 -3.47
N ARG A 86 -0.43 15.72 -3.62
CA ARG A 86 0.46 16.07 -4.73
C ARG A 86 -0.20 15.80 -6.09
N HIS A 87 -0.04 16.73 -7.03
CA HIS A 87 -0.59 16.62 -8.38
C HIS A 87 0.42 16.88 -9.51
N GLN A 88 1.71 17.05 -9.21
CA GLN A 88 2.74 17.35 -10.23
C GLN A 88 2.86 16.25 -11.31
N GLU A 89 2.51 15.03 -10.94
CA GLU A 89 2.55 13.85 -11.79
C GLU A 89 1.15 13.37 -12.16
N SER A 90 0.15 14.24 -12.07
CA SER A 90 -1.24 13.93 -12.43
C SER A 90 -1.89 12.86 -11.54
N GLN A 91 -1.36 12.60 -10.33
CA GLN A 91 -1.83 11.54 -9.41
C GLN A 91 -3.30 11.71 -8.95
N LEU A 92 -3.91 12.88 -9.15
CA LEU A 92 -5.27 13.14 -8.69
C LEU A 92 -6.33 12.84 -9.75
N GLY A 93 -5.92 12.47 -10.97
CA GLY A 93 -6.85 12.00 -12.01
C GLY A 93 -7.89 13.05 -12.46
N ARG A 94 -7.48 14.32 -12.54
CA ARG A 94 -8.32 15.49 -12.83
C ARG A 94 -7.51 16.59 -13.52
N ASP A 95 -8.13 17.76 -13.76
CA ASP A 95 -7.53 18.92 -14.43
C ASP A 95 -6.05 19.17 -14.04
N PRO A 96 -5.09 18.99 -14.98
CA PRO A 96 -3.66 19.16 -14.71
C PRO A 96 -3.27 20.61 -14.38
N LEU A 97 -4.15 21.58 -14.61
CA LEU A 97 -3.93 22.99 -14.32
C LEU A 97 -4.43 23.40 -12.93
N ALA A 98 -4.88 22.44 -12.10
CA ALA A 98 -5.35 22.71 -10.75
C ALA A 98 -4.25 23.43 -9.90
N PRO A 99 -4.54 24.62 -9.34
CA PRO A 99 -3.55 25.38 -8.60
C PRO A 99 -3.16 24.66 -7.30
N ARG A 100 -1.92 24.88 -6.85
CA ARG A 100 -1.30 24.14 -5.73
C ARG A 100 -2.07 24.24 -4.41
N ASP A 101 -2.72 25.36 -4.15
CA ASP A 101 -3.59 25.61 -3.00
C ASP A 101 -4.88 24.77 -3.00
N SER A 102 -5.23 24.15 -4.14
CA SER A 102 -6.40 23.28 -4.27
C SER A 102 -6.09 21.78 -4.08
N TRP A 103 -4.82 21.43 -3.90
CA TRP A 103 -4.34 20.06 -3.88
C TRP A 103 -4.76 19.30 -2.62
N ASN A 104 -4.74 19.95 -1.46
CA ASN A 104 -5.17 19.38 -0.19
C ASN A 104 -6.69 19.14 -0.14
N ALA A 105 -7.51 19.83 -0.94
CA ALA A 105 -8.95 19.58 -0.91
C ALA A 105 -9.30 18.22 -1.54
N PRO A 106 -9.97 17.30 -0.82
CA PRO A 106 -10.57 16.11 -1.41
C PRO A 106 -11.56 16.50 -2.50
N LYS A 107 -11.34 16.02 -3.72
CA LYS A 107 -12.32 16.15 -4.82
C LYS A 107 -12.42 14.84 -5.58
N ARG A 108 -13.54 14.66 -6.28
CA ARG A 108 -13.75 13.49 -7.13
C ARG A 108 -12.70 13.40 -8.23
N VAL A 109 -12.28 12.17 -8.50
CA VAL A 109 -11.49 11.81 -9.69
C VAL A 109 -12.41 11.89 -10.90
N GLU A 110 -11.93 12.50 -11.99
CA GLU A 110 -12.71 12.68 -13.22
C GLU A 110 -12.61 11.44 -14.12
N GLY A 111 -13.61 11.20 -14.96
CA GLY A 111 -13.56 10.13 -15.96
C GLY A 111 -13.92 8.73 -15.46
N LEU A 112 -14.27 8.58 -14.17
CA LEU A 112 -14.75 7.32 -13.57
C LEU A 112 -16.24 7.32 -13.24
N ASP A 113 -17.02 8.31 -13.69
CA ASP A 113 -18.46 8.42 -13.37
C ASP A 113 -19.32 7.24 -13.84
N HIS A 114 -18.80 6.46 -14.80
CA HIS A 114 -19.43 5.26 -15.36
C HIS A 114 -18.87 3.96 -14.77
N VAL A 115 -17.92 4.05 -13.84
CA VAL A 115 -17.25 2.92 -13.20
C VAL A 115 -17.70 2.87 -11.75
N ASN A 116 -18.30 1.76 -11.35
CA ASN A 116 -18.53 1.50 -9.92
C ASN A 116 -17.22 1.03 -9.29
N VAL A 117 -16.44 1.96 -8.73
CA VAL A 117 -15.12 1.65 -8.15
C VAL A 117 -15.31 0.85 -6.86
N ARG A 118 -14.68 -0.33 -6.79
CA ARG A 118 -14.71 -1.19 -5.58
C ARG A 118 -13.43 -1.15 -4.75
N ALA A 119 -12.30 -0.80 -5.37
CA ALA A 119 -11.01 -0.70 -4.71
C ALA A 119 -10.14 0.34 -5.41
N ALA A 120 -9.26 0.97 -4.64
CA ALA A 120 -8.30 1.95 -5.12
C ALA A 120 -6.94 1.63 -4.52
N PHE A 121 -5.88 2.02 -5.23
CA PHE A 121 -4.51 1.78 -4.85
C PHE A 121 -3.66 2.98 -5.23
N ALA A 122 -2.71 3.32 -4.37
CA ALA A 122 -1.83 4.44 -4.56
C ALA A 122 -0.43 4.04 -4.10
N SER A 123 0.58 4.31 -4.91
CA SER A 123 1.98 4.10 -4.53
C SER A 123 2.88 4.90 -5.47
N GLY A 124 3.98 5.42 -4.96
CA GLY A 124 4.78 6.38 -5.69
C GLY A 124 3.95 7.59 -6.13
N VAL A 125 3.99 7.80 -7.44
CA VAL A 125 3.26 8.84 -8.16
C VAL A 125 2.16 8.26 -9.07
N ILE A 126 1.77 7.00 -8.83
CA ILE A 126 0.74 6.29 -9.59
C ILE A 126 -0.47 6.05 -8.71
N SER A 127 -1.63 6.12 -9.34
CA SER A 127 -2.91 5.77 -8.73
C SER A 127 -3.63 4.79 -9.63
N ALA A 128 -4.42 3.92 -9.02
CA ALA A 128 -5.22 2.94 -9.72
C ALA A 128 -6.58 2.74 -9.04
N ALA A 129 -7.55 2.30 -9.83
CA ALA A 129 -8.88 1.92 -9.40
C ALA A 129 -9.26 0.60 -10.05
N ILE A 130 -10.01 -0.22 -9.31
CA ILE A 130 -10.62 -1.45 -9.80
C ILE A 130 -12.14 -1.26 -9.79
N GLY A 131 -12.76 -1.44 -10.96
CA GLY A 131 -14.22 -1.46 -11.10
C GLY A 131 -14.82 -2.76 -10.53
N SER A 132 -16.11 -2.75 -10.21
CA SER A 132 -16.80 -3.95 -9.69
C SER A 132 -16.80 -5.13 -10.66
N ASP A 133 -16.57 -4.88 -11.95
CA ASP A 133 -16.39 -5.87 -13.01
C ASP A 133 -14.97 -6.46 -13.08
N GLY A 134 -14.04 -5.96 -12.27
CA GLY A 134 -12.62 -6.34 -12.28
C GLY A 134 -11.75 -5.52 -13.26
N SER A 135 -12.32 -4.51 -13.93
CA SER A 135 -11.54 -3.63 -14.81
C SER A 135 -10.54 -2.78 -14.02
N VAL A 136 -9.33 -2.63 -14.55
CA VAL A 136 -8.26 -1.82 -13.95
C VAL A 136 -8.12 -0.50 -14.69
N TRP A 137 -8.11 0.59 -13.93
CA TRP A 137 -7.92 1.95 -14.39
C TRP A 137 -6.71 2.55 -13.70
N VAL A 138 -5.86 3.25 -14.43
CA VAL A 138 -4.59 3.79 -13.93
C VAL A 138 -4.35 5.21 -14.42
N TRP A 139 -3.72 6.03 -13.60
CA TRP A 139 -3.30 7.38 -13.94
C TRP A 139 -2.06 7.80 -13.13
N GLY A 140 -1.42 8.88 -13.57
CA GLY A 140 -0.15 9.35 -13.03
C GLY A 140 0.94 9.42 -14.11
N LYS A 141 2.21 9.51 -13.67
CA LYS A 141 3.37 9.46 -14.56
C LYS A 141 4.32 8.32 -14.20
N SER A 142 4.76 7.56 -15.18
CA SER A 142 5.83 6.58 -15.01
C SER A 142 6.67 6.46 -16.27
N LYS A 143 7.98 6.71 -16.13
CA LYS A 143 8.96 6.40 -17.20
C LYS A 143 9.34 4.92 -17.24
N ARG A 144 8.81 4.12 -16.31
CA ARG A 144 9.23 2.74 -16.02
C ARG A 144 8.16 1.72 -16.41
N GLY A 145 7.18 2.13 -17.20
CA GLY A 145 6.10 1.26 -17.65
C GLY A 145 5.04 0.91 -16.60
N GLN A 146 5.11 1.42 -15.35
CA GLN A 146 4.19 1.04 -14.27
C GLN A 146 2.71 1.30 -14.59
N LEU A 147 2.41 2.17 -15.56
CA LEU A 147 1.04 2.36 -16.05
C LEU A 147 0.48 1.13 -16.77
N GLY A 148 1.31 0.26 -17.37
CA GLY A 148 0.82 -0.93 -18.07
C GLY A 148 -0.04 -0.64 -19.30
N LEU A 149 -0.02 0.61 -19.80
CA LEU A 149 -0.90 1.10 -20.87
C LEU A 149 -0.34 0.84 -22.28
N GLY A 150 0.84 0.23 -22.39
CA GLY A 150 1.52 0.01 -23.66
C GLY A 150 2.83 0.77 -23.81
N LYS A 151 3.62 0.35 -24.80
CA LYS A 151 4.99 0.83 -25.02
C LYS A 151 5.05 2.36 -25.20
N GLY A 152 5.87 3.02 -24.37
CA GLY A 152 6.13 4.46 -24.46
C GLY A 152 5.06 5.35 -23.84
N ILE A 153 3.98 4.80 -23.29
CA ILE A 153 2.97 5.58 -22.58
C ILE A 153 3.46 5.83 -21.15
N ILE A 154 3.97 7.05 -20.93
CA ILE A 154 4.59 7.44 -19.66
C ILE A 154 3.71 8.36 -18.79
N GLU A 155 2.54 8.75 -19.29
CA GLU A 155 1.62 9.64 -18.61
C GLU A 155 0.16 9.30 -18.95
N ALA A 156 -0.68 9.38 -17.93
CA ALA A 156 -2.13 9.38 -18.03
C ALA A 156 -2.67 10.42 -17.05
N ILE A 157 -3.24 11.52 -17.56
CA ILE A 157 -3.72 12.63 -16.73
C ILE A 157 -5.01 12.26 -16.00
N THR A 158 -5.91 11.61 -16.72
CA THR A 158 -7.14 11.03 -16.18
C THR A 158 -7.06 9.50 -16.24
N PRO A 159 -7.90 8.80 -15.46
CA PRO A 159 -7.93 7.34 -15.43
C PRO A 159 -8.08 6.73 -16.82
N ARG A 160 -7.16 5.83 -17.17
CA ARG A 160 -7.18 5.05 -18.41
C ARG A 160 -7.28 3.57 -18.09
N ARG A 161 -8.13 2.86 -18.82
CA ARG A 161 -8.28 1.42 -18.67
C ARG A 161 -7.03 0.68 -19.18
N VAL A 162 -6.61 -0.34 -18.45
CA VAL A 162 -5.53 -1.26 -18.85
C VAL A 162 -6.15 -2.39 -19.67
N GLU A 163 -6.21 -2.20 -21.00
CA GLU A 163 -6.96 -3.08 -21.90
C GLU A 163 -6.41 -4.52 -21.97
N VAL A 164 -5.11 -4.72 -21.74
CA VAL A 164 -4.50 -6.06 -21.71
C VAL A 164 -5.10 -6.95 -20.62
N LEU A 165 -5.57 -6.35 -19.52
CA LEU A 165 -6.23 -7.06 -18.42
C LEU A 165 -7.76 -7.13 -18.56
N ALA A 166 -8.34 -6.66 -19.67
CA ALA A 166 -9.80 -6.53 -19.81
C ALA A 166 -10.56 -7.87 -19.76
N ARG A 167 -9.88 -9.00 -19.97
CA ARG A 167 -10.46 -10.35 -19.90
C ARG A 167 -10.30 -11.02 -18.55
N GLU A 168 -9.55 -10.41 -17.64
CA GLU A 168 -9.28 -10.93 -16.32
C GLU A 168 -10.11 -10.19 -15.28
N LYS A 169 -10.46 -10.88 -14.19
CA LYS A 169 -11.14 -10.25 -13.05
C LYS A 169 -10.11 -9.84 -12.01
N ILE A 170 -9.57 -8.62 -12.12
CA ILE A 170 -8.53 -8.15 -11.19
C ILE A 170 -9.15 -7.76 -9.85
N VAL A 171 -8.59 -8.27 -8.75
CA VAL A 171 -9.04 -8.01 -7.37
C VAL A 171 -8.06 -7.13 -6.58
N LYS A 172 -6.78 -7.12 -6.95
CA LYS A 172 -5.75 -6.28 -6.31
C LYS A 172 -4.72 -5.84 -7.34
N VAL A 173 -4.22 -4.61 -7.19
CA VAL A 173 -2.98 -4.17 -7.84
C VAL A 173 -2.03 -3.64 -6.77
N SER A 174 -0.74 -3.80 -7.01
CA SER A 174 0.31 -3.30 -6.14
C SER A 174 1.41 -2.68 -7.00
N PHE A 175 1.94 -1.54 -6.58
CA PHE A 175 3.01 -0.85 -7.31
C PHE A 175 4.20 -0.69 -6.40
N GLY A 176 5.36 -1.09 -6.89
CA GLY A 176 6.62 -0.68 -6.29
C GLY A 176 7.28 0.42 -7.09
N TRP A 177 8.52 0.72 -6.75
CA TRP A 177 9.39 1.56 -7.55
C TRP A 177 9.83 0.82 -8.81
N GLY A 178 9.30 1.25 -9.95
CA GLY A 178 9.62 0.71 -11.26
C GLY A 178 8.77 -0.46 -11.71
N HIS A 179 7.98 -1.11 -10.86
CA HIS A 179 7.15 -2.25 -11.25
C HIS A 179 5.74 -2.22 -10.66
N ALA A 180 4.92 -3.13 -11.16
CA ALA A 180 3.58 -3.36 -10.69
C ALA A 180 3.19 -4.83 -10.81
N LEU A 181 2.27 -5.25 -9.95
CA LEU A 181 1.65 -6.57 -9.93
C LEU A 181 0.12 -6.43 -9.95
N ALA A 182 -0.58 -7.33 -10.65
CA ALA A 182 -2.02 -7.44 -10.63
C ALA A 182 -2.45 -8.88 -10.30
N LEU A 183 -3.29 -9.03 -9.30
CA LEU A 183 -3.85 -10.30 -8.85
C LEU A 183 -5.28 -10.45 -9.35
N THR A 184 -5.56 -11.60 -9.96
CA THR A 184 -6.89 -12.01 -10.41
C THR A 184 -7.69 -12.72 -9.31
N GLU A 185 -9.01 -12.75 -9.45
CA GLU A 185 -9.93 -13.49 -8.56
C GLU A 185 -9.62 -14.99 -8.49
N ASP A 186 -9.18 -15.58 -9.60
CA ASP A 186 -8.80 -16.99 -9.74
C ASP A 186 -7.33 -17.27 -9.38
N GLY A 187 -6.59 -16.28 -8.86
CA GLY A 187 -5.27 -16.47 -8.27
C GLY A 187 -4.10 -16.44 -9.24
N LYS A 188 -4.29 -16.06 -10.51
CA LYS A 188 -3.20 -15.69 -11.43
C LYS A 188 -2.58 -14.34 -11.04
N LEU A 189 -1.27 -14.22 -11.26
CA LEU A 189 -0.51 -12.99 -11.05
C LEU A 189 0.05 -12.47 -12.38
N PHE A 190 -0.15 -11.19 -12.64
CA PHE A 190 0.46 -10.48 -13.75
C PHE A 190 1.49 -9.47 -13.23
N GLY A 191 2.60 -9.30 -13.93
CA GLY A 191 3.67 -8.35 -13.59
C GLY A 191 4.12 -7.52 -14.79
N TRP A 192 4.53 -6.28 -14.54
CA TRP A 192 5.09 -5.38 -15.54
C TRP A 192 5.95 -4.28 -14.91
N GLY A 193 6.68 -3.55 -15.75
CA GLY A 193 7.68 -2.54 -15.38
C GLY A 193 9.10 -3.08 -15.47
N TYR A 194 9.98 -2.65 -14.57
CA TYR A 194 11.35 -3.14 -14.47
C TYR A 194 11.38 -4.64 -14.15
N SER A 195 12.20 -5.39 -14.90
CA SER A 195 12.23 -6.85 -14.82
C SER A 195 13.60 -7.46 -14.49
N ALA A 196 14.70 -6.75 -14.68
CA ALA A 196 16.04 -7.36 -14.67
C ALA A 196 16.54 -7.85 -13.30
N ASP A 197 15.97 -7.38 -12.18
CA ASP A 197 16.28 -7.87 -10.83
C ASP A 197 15.26 -8.91 -10.33
N GLY A 198 14.36 -9.37 -11.21
CA GLY A 198 13.37 -10.39 -10.91
C GLY A 198 12.19 -9.91 -10.07
N ARG A 199 12.04 -8.59 -9.80
CA ARG A 199 10.95 -8.06 -8.94
C ARG A 199 9.53 -8.37 -9.44
N ILE A 200 9.37 -8.74 -10.71
CA ILE A 200 8.10 -9.21 -11.31
C ILE A 200 8.09 -10.72 -11.62
N GLY A 201 9.12 -11.46 -11.21
CA GLY A 201 9.35 -12.85 -11.58
C GLY A 201 9.71 -13.02 -13.07
N ASN A 202 9.77 -14.27 -13.52
CA ASN A 202 9.91 -14.58 -14.94
C ASN A 202 8.58 -14.34 -15.68
N VAL A 203 8.57 -13.38 -16.61
CA VAL A 203 7.42 -13.03 -17.45
C VAL A 203 7.72 -13.28 -18.94
N GLY A 204 6.86 -14.04 -19.63
CA GLY A 204 6.98 -14.36 -21.06
C GLY A 204 8.11 -15.33 -21.44
N GLU A 205 8.16 -15.73 -22.72
CA GLU A 205 9.28 -16.54 -23.25
C GLU A 205 10.57 -15.73 -23.19
N ALA A 206 11.61 -16.33 -22.60
CA ALA A 206 12.95 -15.78 -22.52
C ALA A 206 13.46 -15.39 -23.92
N LEU A 207 13.32 -14.12 -24.27
CA LEU A 207 14.08 -13.52 -25.36
C LEU A 207 15.54 -13.52 -24.90
N GLU A 208 16.25 -14.55 -25.37
CA GLU A 208 17.69 -14.79 -25.36
C GLU A 208 18.43 -14.10 -24.21
N ALA A 209 18.80 -14.92 -23.22
CA ALA A 209 19.82 -14.59 -22.24
C ALA A 209 21.00 -13.86 -22.92
N SER A 210 21.01 -12.54 -22.82
CA SER A 210 22.19 -11.76 -23.18
C SER A 210 23.19 -11.97 -22.06
N LEU A 211 24.13 -12.87 -22.35
CA LEU A 211 25.38 -13.12 -21.64
C LEU A 211 25.97 -11.84 -21.03
N LEU A 212 25.74 -11.64 -19.73
CA LEU A 212 26.65 -10.91 -18.85
C LEU A 212 26.75 -11.67 -17.53
N ASP A 213 27.25 -12.91 -17.63
CA ASP A 213 28.07 -13.45 -16.56
C ASP A 213 29.35 -12.60 -16.49
N SER A 214 29.52 -11.90 -15.38
CA SER A 214 30.67 -12.03 -14.48
C SER A 214 31.06 -10.71 -13.81
N ASN A 215 31.34 -10.85 -12.51
CA ASN A 215 32.15 -10.00 -11.63
C ASN A 215 31.50 -8.76 -11.02
N ALA A 216 30.97 -8.96 -9.80
CA ALA A 216 31.15 -7.98 -8.73
C ALA A 216 31.35 -8.69 -7.39
N ASN A 217 32.58 -9.15 -7.15
CA ASN A 217 33.12 -9.07 -5.78
C ASN A 217 33.37 -7.57 -5.53
N MET A 218 32.58 -6.95 -4.66
CA MET A 218 32.99 -5.68 -4.04
C MET A 218 32.82 -5.78 -2.53
N SER A 219 33.95 -5.59 -1.86
CA SER A 219 34.06 -5.31 -0.44
C SER A 219 33.25 -4.07 -0.07
N MET A 220 32.55 -4.11 1.07
CA MET A 220 32.09 -2.90 1.72
C MET A 220 33.29 -2.16 2.29
N ASP A 221 33.64 -1.02 1.70
CA ASP A 221 34.47 -0.03 2.39
C ASP A 221 33.59 0.67 3.43
N ASP A 222 33.98 0.54 4.69
CA ASP A 222 33.48 1.34 5.81
C ASP A 222 33.78 2.83 5.55
N LYS A 223 32.85 3.53 4.92
CA LYS A 223 32.82 4.99 4.94
C LYS A 223 31.99 5.45 6.13
N GLN A 224 32.68 6.00 7.12
CA GLN A 224 32.09 6.81 8.19
C GLN A 224 31.34 7.99 7.57
N PHE A 225 30.00 7.94 7.56
CA PHE A 225 29.15 9.05 7.16
C PHE A 225 28.65 9.80 8.41
N SER A 226 28.98 11.08 8.48
CA SER A 226 28.45 12.02 9.47
C SER A 226 27.13 12.62 8.94
N GLY A 227 26.02 11.96 9.18
CA GLY A 227 24.67 12.42 8.83
C GLY A 227 23.62 11.72 9.68
N SER A 228 22.41 12.27 9.79
CA SER A 228 21.32 11.56 10.46
C SER A 228 20.99 10.29 9.67
N GLY A 229 20.59 9.19 10.33
CA GLY A 229 20.33 7.91 9.65
C GLY A 229 19.30 8.01 8.50
N LEU A 230 18.42 9.01 8.57
CA LEU A 230 17.44 9.33 7.54
C LEU A 230 18.06 9.89 6.25
N ASP A 231 19.09 10.74 6.36
CA ASP A 231 19.76 11.35 5.21
C ASP A 231 20.61 10.32 4.45
N VAL A 232 21.26 9.43 5.20
CA VAL A 232 22.02 8.31 4.63
C VAL A 232 21.10 7.38 3.83
N ALA A 233 19.94 7.06 4.38
CA ALA A 233 18.96 6.23 3.72
C ALA A 233 18.38 6.84 2.43
N GLU A 234 18.06 8.13 2.46
CA GLU A 234 17.61 8.86 1.27
C GLU A 234 18.67 8.83 0.18
N GLN A 235 19.93 9.00 0.55
CA GLN A 235 21.05 8.90 -0.39
C GLN A 235 21.18 7.49 -1.00
N VAL A 236 21.07 6.43 -0.20
CA VAL A 236 21.15 5.04 -0.72
C VAL A 236 20.00 4.73 -1.67
N VAL A 237 18.77 5.17 -1.37
CA VAL A 237 17.62 5.04 -2.28
C VAL A 237 17.88 5.78 -3.59
N LEU A 238 18.37 7.03 -3.52
CA LEU A 238 18.70 7.81 -4.72
C LEU A 238 19.82 7.18 -5.56
N GLU A 239 20.83 6.60 -4.92
CA GLU A 239 21.91 5.86 -5.61
C GLU A 239 21.41 4.57 -6.26
N GLY A 240 20.49 3.85 -5.60
CA GLY A 240 19.78 2.72 -6.21
C GLY A 240 18.99 3.14 -7.45
N MET A 241 18.25 4.24 -7.35
CA MET A 241 17.46 4.80 -8.47
C MET A 241 18.32 5.21 -9.67
N GLU A 242 19.56 5.67 -9.45
CA GLU A 242 20.53 5.98 -10.52
C GLU A 242 20.99 4.70 -11.25
N LYS A 243 21.23 3.61 -10.51
CA LYS A 243 21.66 2.32 -11.09
C LYS A 243 20.59 1.65 -11.96
N GLU A 244 19.32 1.98 -11.74
CA GLU A 244 18.18 1.39 -12.46
C GLU A 244 17.83 2.10 -13.79
N LYS A 245 18.54 3.16 -14.18
CA LYS A 245 18.19 3.99 -15.34
C LYS A 245 18.07 3.21 -16.67
N ASP A 246 18.84 2.14 -16.82
CA ASP A 246 18.93 1.34 -18.04
C ASP A 246 18.25 -0.04 -17.94
N MET A 247 17.44 -0.29 -16.90
CA MET A 247 16.75 -1.57 -16.75
C MET A 247 15.72 -1.80 -17.88
N PRO A 248 15.65 -3.03 -18.44
CA PRO A 248 14.58 -3.43 -19.34
C PRO A 248 13.19 -3.19 -18.75
N ILE A 249 12.28 -2.67 -19.58
CA ILE A 249 10.91 -2.35 -19.18
C ILE A 249 9.96 -3.28 -19.93
N SER A 250 9.18 -4.06 -19.18
CA SER A 250 7.93 -4.64 -19.66
C SER A 250 6.83 -3.58 -19.56
N TRP A 251 6.31 -3.13 -20.70
CA TRP A 251 5.39 -1.99 -20.77
C TRP A 251 3.92 -2.34 -20.56
N GLU A 252 3.60 -3.63 -20.56
CA GLU A 252 2.24 -4.16 -20.49
C GLU A 252 2.21 -5.31 -19.47
N PRO A 253 1.09 -5.50 -18.76
CA PRO A 253 0.91 -6.65 -17.87
C PRO A 253 1.15 -7.97 -18.59
N GLN A 254 2.02 -8.81 -18.03
CA GLN A 254 2.32 -10.16 -18.51
C GLN A 254 2.11 -11.17 -17.40
N LEU A 255 1.67 -12.38 -17.74
CA LEU A 255 1.52 -13.46 -16.77
C LEU A 255 2.91 -13.80 -16.17
N VAL A 256 2.96 -13.97 -14.85
CA VAL A 256 4.14 -14.44 -14.14
C VAL A 256 4.22 -15.96 -14.27
N GLU A 257 4.97 -16.44 -15.26
CA GLU A 257 4.98 -17.84 -15.69
C GLU A 257 5.50 -18.80 -14.61
N GLU A 258 6.45 -18.36 -13.78
CA GLU A 258 6.96 -19.18 -12.68
C GLU A 258 5.93 -19.48 -11.58
N LEU A 259 4.83 -18.72 -11.54
CA LEU A 259 3.70 -18.94 -10.64
C LEU A 259 2.50 -19.58 -11.36
N GLN A 260 2.67 -20.03 -12.60
CA GLN A 260 1.60 -20.71 -13.33
C GLN A 260 1.18 -21.99 -12.60
N GLY A 261 -0.11 -22.11 -12.29
CA GLY A 261 -0.66 -23.22 -11.50
C GLY A 261 -0.53 -23.05 -9.98
N VAL A 262 0.09 -21.97 -9.50
CA VAL A 262 0.08 -21.57 -8.10
C VAL A 262 -1.08 -20.61 -7.88
N GLU A 263 -1.99 -20.94 -6.95
CA GLU A 263 -3.08 -20.03 -6.60
C GLU A 263 -2.58 -18.95 -5.64
N VAL A 264 -2.40 -17.72 -6.14
CA VAL A 264 -2.04 -16.57 -5.32
C VAL A 264 -3.24 -16.10 -4.50
N LYS A 265 -3.01 -15.87 -3.21
CA LYS A 265 -3.97 -15.31 -2.24
C LYS A 265 -3.82 -13.80 -2.13
N ASP A 266 -2.59 -13.32 -2.04
CA ASP A 266 -2.30 -11.90 -1.84
C ASP A 266 -0.93 -11.51 -2.43
N THR A 267 -0.76 -10.22 -2.75
CA THR A 267 0.51 -9.68 -3.25
C THR A 267 0.71 -8.23 -2.83
N VAL A 268 1.96 -7.85 -2.54
CA VAL A 268 2.38 -6.48 -2.22
C VAL A 268 3.76 -6.19 -2.81
N CYS A 269 4.04 -4.91 -3.05
CA CYS A 269 5.31 -4.43 -3.57
C CYS A 269 5.85 -3.37 -2.60
N GLY A 270 7.12 -3.49 -2.22
CA GLY A 270 7.85 -2.38 -1.60
C GLY A 270 8.52 -1.52 -2.66
N LEU A 271 9.68 -0.93 -2.35
CA LEU A 271 10.48 -0.18 -3.31
C LEU A 271 10.83 -1.07 -4.51
N ASP A 272 11.66 -2.08 -4.30
CA ASP A 272 12.30 -2.87 -5.35
C ASP A 272 12.14 -4.37 -5.11
N HIS A 273 11.20 -4.74 -4.22
CA HIS A 273 10.86 -6.12 -3.91
C HIS A 273 9.35 -6.36 -3.99
N SER A 274 8.99 -7.62 -4.11
CA SER A 274 7.62 -8.10 -4.17
C SER A 274 7.42 -9.27 -3.21
N LEU A 275 6.27 -9.34 -2.56
CA LEU A 275 5.81 -10.48 -1.79
C LEU A 275 4.58 -11.09 -2.44
N VAL A 276 4.49 -12.41 -2.42
CA VAL A 276 3.37 -13.19 -2.94
C VAL A 276 2.99 -14.24 -1.91
N LEU A 277 1.81 -14.11 -1.33
CA LEU A 277 1.23 -15.10 -0.44
C LEU A 277 0.37 -16.06 -1.26
N CYS A 278 0.72 -17.34 -1.22
CA CYS A 278 -0.01 -18.40 -1.92
C CYS A 278 -1.13 -18.97 -1.03
N ARG A 279 -2.20 -19.50 -1.63
CA ARG A 279 -3.34 -20.08 -0.89
C ARG A 279 -2.99 -21.32 -0.08
N ASN A 280 -1.90 -22.01 -0.44
CA ASN A 280 -1.35 -23.12 0.33
C ASN A 280 -0.55 -22.68 1.57
N GLY A 281 -0.47 -21.37 1.87
CA GLY A 281 0.26 -20.82 3.00
C GLY A 281 1.74 -20.54 2.74
N THR A 282 2.26 -20.79 1.52
CA THR A 282 3.63 -20.42 1.16
C THR A 282 3.75 -18.91 0.91
N LEU A 283 4.70 -18.26 1.58
CA LEU A 283 5.08 -16.88 1.29
C LEU A 283 6.33 -16.87 0.40
N LEU A 284 6.22 -16.24 -0.76
CA LEU A 284 7.31 -16.03 -1.70
C LEU A 284 7.72 -14.55 -1.70
N SER A 285 9.00 -14.29 -1.93
CA SER A 285 9.52 -12.94 -2.16
C SER A 285 10.29 -12.88 -3.49
N SER A 286 10.55 -11.71 -4.05
CA SER A 286 11.45 -11.53 -5.21
C SER A 286 11.91 -10.07 -5.32
N GLY A 287 12.95 -9.80 -6.11
CA GLY A 287 13.53 -8.48 -6.35
C GLY A 287 14.83 -8.25 -5.58
N SER A 288 15.07 -6.99 -5.22
CA SER A 288 16.25 -6.58 -4.45
C SER A 288 16.25 -7.11 -3.01
N ASN A 289 17.44 -7.45 -2.51
CA ASN A 289 17.66 -7.85 -1.12
C ASN A 289 18.71 -7.00 -0.40
N VAL A 290 18.93 -5.76 -0.84
CA VAL A 290 19.97 -4.86 -0.30
C VAL A 290 19.89 -4.72 1.23
N TYR A 291 18.68 -4.74 1.78
CA TYR A 291 18.40 -4.60 3.20
C TYR A 291 17.94 -5.90 3.87
N GLY A 292 17.97 -7.03 3.15
CA GLY A 292 17.41 -8.28 3.64
C GLY A 292 15.87 -8.35 3.52
N GLN A 293 15.24 -7.46 2.75
CA GLN A 293 13.78 -7.36 2.61
C GLN A 293 13.10 -8.57 1.95
N LEU A 294 13.87 -9.49 1.36
CA LEU A 294 13.33 -10.76 0.87
C LEU A 294 13.14 -11.79 1.99
N GLY A 295 13.78 -11.61 3.16
CA GLY A 295 13.56 -12.47 4.32
C GLY A 295 14.02 -13.92 4.12
N ARG A 296 15.08 -14.12 3.33
CA ARG A 296 15.60 -15.45 2.99
C ARG A 296 17.11 -15.45 2.85
N ALA A 297 17.74 -16.56 3.22
CA ALA A 297 19.17 -16.80 3.03
C ALA A 297 19.51 -17.07 1.55
N LYS A 298 18.57 -17.63 0.79
CA LYS A 298 18.76 -17.92 -0.63
C LYS A 298 18.58 -16.65 -1.47
N LEU A 299 19.63 -16.21 -2.15
CA LEU A 299 19.66 -14.95 -2.90
C LEU A 299 19.44 -15.11 -4.42
N ASP A 300 19.00 -16.29 -4.86
CA ASP A 300 18.66 -16.51 -6.27
C ASP A 300 17.49 -15.61 -6.68
N MET A 301 17.47 -15.32 -7.98
CA MET A 301 16.47 -14.48 -8.65
C MET A 301 15.12 -15.18 -8.77
N GLY A 302 14.04 -14.39 -8.80
CA GLY A 302 12.67 -14.88 -8.94
C GLY A 302 11.96 -15.13 -7.60
N PHE A 303 10.70 -15.56 -7.70
CA PHE A 303 9.85 -15.87 -6.56
C PHE A 303 10.32 -17.13 -5.85
N LEU A 304 10.86 -16.95 -4.64
CA LEU A 304 11.37 -18.03 -3.79
C LEU A 304 10.79 -17.93 -2.38
N PRO A 305 10.69 -19.07 -1.66
CA PRO A 305 10.18 -19.09 -0.30
C PRO A 305 10.95 -18.15 0.63
N VAL A 306 10.19 -17.44 1.46
CA VAL A 306 10.68 -16.70 2.61
C VAL A 306 11.00 -17.68 3.74
N ASP A 307 12.11 -17.48 4.45
CA ASP A 307 12.53 -18.33 5.57
C ASP A 307 11.72 -17.99 6.83
N LEU A 308 10.43 -18.29 6.79
CA LEU A 308 9.44 -18.00 7.83
C LEU A 308 9.04 -19.28 8.58
N THR A 309 9.01 -19.19 9.92
CA THR A 309 8.69 -20.33 10.81
C THR A 309 7.23 -20.39 11.26
N ALA A 310 6.41 -19.43 10.83
CA ALA A 310 4.99 -19.31 11.17
C ALA A 310 4.10 -19.35 9.91
N HIS A 311 2.78 -19.44 10.09
CA HIS A 311 1.83 -19.52 8.97
C HIS A 311 1.37 -18.11 8.57
N PRO A 312 1.79 -17.56 7.41
CA PRO A 312 1.44 -16.21 7.00
C PRO A 312 -0.03 -16.11 6.56
N MET A 313 -0.74 -15.14 7.11
CA MET A 313 -2.16 -14.90 6.87
C MET A 313 -2.40 -13.71 5.94
N SER A 314 -1.58 -12.66 6.06
CA SER A 314 -1.57 -11.48 5.19
C SER A 314 -0.18 -10.84 5.15
N VAL A 315 0.07 -10.03 4.13
CA VAL A 315 1.37 -9.39 3.90
C VAL A 315 1.23 -7.90 3.67
N ALA A 316 2.24 -7.15 4.09
CA ALA A 316 2.44 -5.75 3.74
C ALA A 316 3.93 -5.47 3.53
N SER A 317 4.22 -4.33 2.93
CA SER A 317 5.57 -3.87 2.68
C SER A 317 5.63 -2.37 2.88
N GLY A 318 6.70 -1.90 3.50
CA GLY A 318 7.10 -0.49 3.40
C GLY A 318 8.10 -0.31 2.26
N LEU A 319 8.88 0.77 2.32
CA LEU A 319 9.87 1.07 1.29
C LEU A 319 10.93 -0.04 1.18
N GLY A 320 11.63 -0.33 2.28
CA GLY A 320 12.70 -1.33 2.31
C GLY A 320 12.50 -2.44 3.34
N HIS A 321 11.31 -2.60 3.89
CA HIS A 321 10.98 -3.62 4.88
C HIS A 321 9.68 -4.33 4.51
N SER A 322 9.51 -5.52 5.07
CA SER A 322 8.39 -6.42 4.85
C SER A 322 7.73 -6.78 6.18
N LEU A 323 6.42 -6.99 6.13
CA LEU A 323 5.58 -7.31 7.28
C LEU A 323 4.66 -8.47 6.89
N ALA A 324 4.41 -9.39 7.82
CA ALA A 324 3.40 -10.41 7.69
C ALA A 324 2.65 -10.60 9.00
N ILE A 325 1.31 -10.67 8.95
CA ILE A 325 0.54 -11.22 10.06
C ILE A 325 0.61 -12.73 9.92
N CYS A 326 1.02 -13.40 10.98
CA CYS A 326 1.20 -14.83 11.01
C CYS A 326 0.42 -15.46 12.16
N GLU A 327 -0.15 -16.62 11.90
CA GLU A 327 -0.66 -17.52 12.93
C GLU A 327 0.52 -18.34 13.49
N VAL A 328 0.68 -18.29 14.81
CA VAL A 328 1.70 -19.07 15.53
C VAL A 328 0.99 -20.14 16.35
N LEU A 329 1.31 -21.39 16.04
CA LEU A 329 0.83 -22.58 16.75
C LEU A 329 1.97 -23.12 17.60
N SER A 330 2.17 -22.54 18.78
CA SER A 330 3.17 -23.00 19.75
C SER A 330 2.52 -23.35 21.08
N SER A 331 3.19 -24.17 21.91
CA SER A 331 2.66 -24.56 23.23
C SER A 331 2.50 -23.39 24.20
N ASP A 332 3.25 -22.30 23.97
CA ASP A 332 3.43 -21.20 24.92
C ASP A 332 2.75 -19.90 24.44
N VAL A 333 2.56 -19.75 23.13
CA VAL A 333 1.89 -18.61 22.47
C VAL A 333 1.04 -19.15 21.33
N GLU A 334 -0.28 -19.03 21.46
CA GLU A 334 -1.25 -19.36 20.41
C GLU A 334 -1.98 -18.06 20.02
N GLY A 335 -1.92 -17.71 18.74
CA GLY A 335 -2.59 -16.51 18.25
C GLY A 335 -1.97 -15.90 17.00
N MET A 336 -2.54 -14.77 16.60
CA MET A 336 -2.03 -13.95 15.51
C MET A 336 -0.95 -13.00 16.05
N THR A 337 0.14 -12.84 15.31
CA THR A 337 1.21 -11.88 15.62
C THR A 337 1.80 -11.33 14.32
N ILE A 338 2.68 -10.34 14.40
CA ILE A 338 3.34 -9.76 13.23
C ILE A 338 4.81 -10.17 13.22
N PHE A 339 5.26 -10.60 12.05
CA PHE A 339 6.66 -10.80 11.71
C PHE A 339 7.12 -9.65 10.82
N SER A 340 8.34 -9.18 11.06
CA SER A 340 8.96 -8.11 10.27
C SER A 340 10.39 -8.49 9.88
N TRP A 341 10.86 -7.97 8.74
CA TRP A 341 12.24 -8.11 8.26
C TRP A 341 12.55 -7.06 7.19
N GLY A 342 13.83 -6.94 6.82
CA GLY A 342 14.35 -5.92 5.91
C GLY A 342 14.96 -4.75 6.67
N TRP A 343 14.95 -3.59 6.04
CA TRP A 343 15.61 -2.38 6.52
C TRP A 343 15.09 -1.90 7.88
N ASN A 344 15.97 -1.63 8.85
CA ASN A 344 15.60 -1.17 10.20
C ASN A 344 16.33 0.07 10.75
N GLN A 345 16.93 0.92 9.90
CA GLN A 345 17.74 2.05 10.40
C GLN A 345 16.96 3.14 11.16
N CYS A 346 15.63 3.11 11.13
CA CYS A 346 14.77 4.01 11.91
C CYS A 346 13.71 3.21 12.69
N SER A 347 14.05 1.98 13.11
CA SER A 347 13.20 1.10 13.93
C SER A 347 11.87 0.68 13.31
N GLN A 348 11.73 0.78 11.99
CA GLN A 348 10.50 0.43 11.26
C GLN A 348 10.11 -1.06 11.36
N LEU A 349 11.02 -1.94 11.83
CA LEU A 349 10.70 -3.33 12.12
C LEU A 349 9.98 -3.51 13.47
N GLY A 350 10.05 -2.53 14.39
CA GLY A 350 9.37 -2.59 15.70
C GLY A 350 9.94 -3.62 16.65
N ARG A 351 11.19 -4.06 16.42
CA ARG A 351 11.85 -5.11 17.20
C ARG A 351 13.36 -5.00 17.07
N GLU A 352 14.05 -5.59 18.04
CA GLU A 352 15.48 -5.85 17.98
C GLU A 352 15.80 -7.16 17.22
N GLY A 353 17.09 -7.43 17.03
CA GLY A 353 17.60 -8.69 16.47
C GLY A 353 17.87 -8.64 14.97
N PRO A 354 18.07 -9.81 14.32
CA PRO A 354 18.43 -9.88 12.91
C PRO A 354 17.38 -9.21 12.00
N GLU A 355 17.86 -8.37 11.10
CA GLU A 355 17.03 -7.61 10.17
C GLU A 355 16.69 -8.42 8.91
N ASN A 356 17.60 -9.28 8.46
CA ASN A 356 17.54 -9.95 7.17
C ASN A 356 16.66 -11.21 7.12
N LEU A 357 16.08 -11.63 8.25
CA LEU A 357 15.20 -12.78 8.35
C LEU A 357 13.93 -12.42 9.13
N PRO A 358 12.76 -12.99 8.78
CA PRO A 358 11.52 -12.78 9.50
C PRO A 358 11.69 -13.12 10.98
N SER A 359 11.37 -12.17 11.85
CA SER A 359 11.25 -12.44 13.28
C SER A 359 10.01 -11.77 13.84
N MET A 360 9.47 -12.38 14.89
CA MET A 360 8.28 -11.93 15.59
C MET A 360 8.53 -10.61 16.30
N ILE A 361 7.60 -9.66 16.15
CA ILE A 361 7.52 -8.47 16.99
C ILE A 361 6.80 -8.83 18.30
N LYS A 362 7.33 -8.35 19.42
CA LYS A 362 6.81 -8.58 20.77
C LYS A 362 6.18 -7.28 21.31
N GLY A 363 5.51 -7.35 22.46
CA GLY A 363 5.03 -6.15 23.17
C GLY A 363 3.54 -5.83 23.02
N TRP A 364 2.77 -6.69 22.34
CA TRP A 364 1.31 -6.55 22.20
C TRP A 364 0.58 -7.85 22.61
N GLU A 365 1.00 -8.46 23.72
CA GLU A 365 0.39 -9.69 24.25
C GLU A 365 -1.10 -9.50 24.53
N GLY A 366 -1.93 -10.40 23.99
CA GLY A 366 -3.39 -10.30 24.09
C GLY A 366 -4.05 -9.56 22.93
N GLU A 367 -3.26 -8.88 22.09
CA GLU A 367 -3.75 -8.21 20.89
C GLU A 367 -3.72 -9.14 19.69
N ALA A 368 -4.79 -9.11 18.89
CA ALA A 368 -4.90 -9.90 17.66
C ALA A 368 -4.82 -8.96 16.45
N PRO A 369 -3.66 -8.82 15.78
CA PRO A 369 -3.51 -7.98 14.60
C PRO A 369 -4.35 -8.53 13.44
N ILE A 370 -5.10 -7.65 12.79
CA ILE A 370 -5.97 -7.98 11.64
C ILE A 370 -5.53 -7.28 10.36
N SER A 371 -4.74 -6.20 10.46
CA SER A 371 -4.11 -5.56 9.30
C SER A 371 -2.80 -4.89 9.68
N VAL A 372 -1.89 -4.78 8.72
CA VAL A 372 -0.61 -4.09 8.85
C VAL A 372 -0.35 -3.25 7.60
N SER A 373 0.35 -2.13 7.77
CA SER A 373 0.77 -1.27 6.67
C SER A 373 2.15 -0.68 6.97
N GLY A 374 3.02 -0.65 5.96
CA GLY A 374 4.34 -0.04 6.04
C GLY A 374 4.39 1.25 5.24
N GLY A 375 4.98 2.30 5.82
CA GLY A 375 5.35 3.51 5.10
C GLY A 375 6.82 3.49 4.67
N ARG A 376 7.45 4.67 4.60
CA ARG A 376 8.88 4.76 4.25
C ARG A 376 9.77 4.09 5.30
N VAL A 377 9.63 4.55 6.54
CA VAL A 377 10.43 4.15 7.70
C VAL A 377 9.57 4.12 8.97
N HIS A 378 8.28 3.81 8.82
CA HIS A 378 7.36 3.58 9.91
C HIS A 378 6.38 2.49 9.50
N SER A 379 5.69 1.94 10.48
CA SER A 379 4.73 0.86 10.31
C SER A 379 3.54 1.09 11.20
N THR A 380 2.40 0.55 10.78
CA THR A 380 1.14 0.62 11.52
C THR A 380 0.46 -0.74 11.52
N ALA A 381 -0.29 -1.04 12.58
CA ALA A 381 -1.13 -2.21 12.70
C ALA A 381 -2.51 -1.82 13.23
N VAL A 382 -3.53 -2.56 12.81
CA VAL A 382 -4.87 -2.53 13.41
C VAL A 382 -5.15 -3.89 14.01
N THR A 383 -5.70 -3.90 15.22
CA THR A 383 -6.02 -5.09 16.00
C THR A 383 -7.54 -5.34 16.02
N SER A 384 -7.94 -6.54 16.46
CA SER A 384 -9.36 -6.97 16.40
C SER A 384 -10.30 -6.22 17.35
N ASN A 385 -9.77 -5.57 18.39
CA ASN A 385 -10.48 -4.61 19.26
C ASN A 385 -10.62 -3.22 18.63
N GLY A 386 -10.06 -2.98 17.44
CA GLY A 386 -10.17 -1.70 16.74
C GLY A 386 -9.13 -0.66 17.19
N GLU A 387 -8.03 -1.09 17.83
CA GLU A 387 -6.92 -0.21 18.19
C GLU A 387 -5.94 -0.05 17.03
N VAL A 388 -5.18 1.05 17.06
CA VAL A 388 -4.10 1.33 16.10
C VAL A 388 -2.78 1.38 16.84
N TRP A 389 -1.82 0.60 16.37
CA TRP A 389 -0.47 0.55 16.88
C TRP A 389 0.49 1.08 15.83
N VAL A 390 1.49 1.85 16.25
CA VAL A 390 2.45 2.55 15.37
C VAL A 390 3.87 2.38 15.89
N TRP A 391 4.85 2.32 14.99
CA TRP A 391 6.28 2.30 15.35
C TRP A 391 7.18 2.74 14.19
N GLY A 392 8.46 2.98 14.50
CA GLY A 392 9.48 3.46 13.59
C GLY A 392 9.79 4.94 13.77
N CYS A 393 10.12 5.64 12.69
CA CYS A 393 10.48 7.05 12.77
C CYS A 393 9.26 7.92 13.18
N GLY A 394 9.44 8.95 13.99
CA GLY A 394 8.41 9.92 14.37
C GLY A 394 8.40 11.20 13.55
N LYS A 395 9.48 11.45 12.80
CA LYS A 395 9.71 12.73 12.10
C LYS A 395 8.49 13.19 11.30
N ASN A 396 8.10 14.45 11.51
CA ASN A 396 6.95 15.12 10.90
C ASN A 396 5.60 14.50 11.32
N GLY A 397 5.52 13.94 12.53
CA GLY A 397 4.26 13.46 13.11
C GLY A 397 3.75 12.14 12.54
N ARG A 398 4.59 11.37 11.83
CA ARG A 398 4.16 10.17 11.09
C ARG A 398 3.64 9.02 11.97
N LEU A 399 3.83 9.11 13.29
CA LEU A 399 3.29 8.14 14.25
C LEU A 399 1.97 8.63 14.86
N GLY A 400 1.63 9.91 14.78
CA GLY A 400 0.37 10.43 15.34
C GLY A 400 0.38 10.56 16.87
N LEU A 401 1.53 10.38 17.52
CA LEU A 401 1.69 10.40 18.99
C LEU A 401 1.95 11.80 19.57
N GLY A 402 1.55 12.86 18.89
CA GLY A 402 1.73 14.24 19.34
C GLY A 402 3.18 14.77 19.28
N SER A 403 4.12 14.02 18.68
CA SER A 403 5.54 14.41 18.62
C SER A 403 6.28 13.92 17.37
N SER A 404 7.54 14.35 17.20
CA SER A 404 8.46 13.84 16.17
C SER A 404 9.34 12.69 16.66
N SER A 405 9.10 12.15 17.86
CA SER A 405 9.95 11.13 18.48
C SER A 405 9.79 9.78 17.81
N ASP A 406 10.90 9.08 17.59
CA ASP A 406 10.90 7.72 17.05
C ASP A 406 10.48 6.72 18.14
N GLU A 407 9.73 5.70 17.75
CA GLU A 407 9.28 4.61 18.63
C GLU A 407 9.90 3.30 18.14
N ALA A 408 10.74 2.69 18.96
CA ALA A 408 11.47 1.48 18.56
C ALA A 408 10.63 0.20 18.61
N GLU A 409 9.56 0.24 19.39
CA GLU A 409 8.62 -0.84 19.62
C GLU A 409 7.19 -0.36 19.30
N PRO A 410 6.24 -1.28 19.09
CA PRO A 410 4.84 -0.92 18.88
C PRO A 410 4.27 -0.08 20.01
N THR A 411 3.74 1.09 19.68
CA THR A 411 3.11 2.00 20.63
C THR A 411 1.65 2.21 20.25
N LEU A 412 0.75 2.12 21.24
CA LEU A 412 -0.67 2.35 21.07
C LEU A 412 -0.96 3.83 20.75
N LEU A 413 -1.79 4.06 19.74
CA LEU A 413 -2.32 5.38 19.39
C LEU A 413 -3.60 5.66 20.20
N ASP A 414 -3.41 6.01 21.47
CA ASP A 414 -4.46 6.16 22.50
C ASP A 414 -5.54 7.20 22.18
N CYS A 415 -5.20 8.26 21.43
CA CYS A 415 -6.15 9.29 21.01
C CYS A 415 -7.32 8.79 20.14
N LEU A 416 -7.33 7.51 19.75
CA LEU A 416 -8.41 6.86 19.00
C LEU A 416 -9.30 5.94 19.86
N GLU A 417 -9.15 5.91 21.19
CA GLU A 417 -9.87 4.99 22.09
C GLU A 417 -11.42 5.06 21.94
N ASP A 418 -11.95 6.24 21.66
CA ASP A 418 -13.40 6.47 21.48
C ASP A 418 -13.92 6.08 20.08
N PHE A 419 -13.04 5.64 19.17
CA PHE A 419 -13.38 5.34 17.79
C PHE A 419 -13.24 3.85 17.47
N LYS A 420 -14.17 3.34 16.66
CA LYS A 420 -13.98 2.02 16.05
C LYS A 420 -13.17 2.18 14.76
N VAL A 421 -11.91 1.79 14.78
CA VAL A 421 -11.06 1.84 13.58
C VAL A 421 -11.44 0.73 12.60
N LEU A 422 -11.77 1.13 11.37
CA LEU A 422 -12.14 0.23 10.26
C LEU A 422 -10.96 -0.08 9.35
N GLN A 423 -10.04 0.88 9.17
CA GLN A 423 -8.87 0.74 8.31
C GLN A 423 -7.78 1.72 8.74
N ALA A 424 -6.52 1.29 8.74
CA ALA A 424 -5.36 2.17 8.80
C ALA A 424 -4.42 1.85 7.63
N VAL A 425 -3.97 2.89 6.91
CA VAL A 425 -3.03 2.75 5.80
C VAL A 425 -1.93 3.80 5.88
N SER A 426 -0.73 3.40 5.50
CA SER A 426 0.45 4.25 5.46
C SER A 426 0.78 4.62 4.02
N GLY A 427 0.97 5.91 3.78
CA GLY A 427 1.68 6.42 2.61
C GLY A 427 3.18 6.47 2.88
N PHE A 428 3.92 7.28 2.11
CA PHE A 428 5.38 7.36 2.28
C PHE A 428 5.76 8.00 3.62
N ASP A 429 5.17 9.15 3.96
CA ASP A 429 5.44 9.85 5.24
C ASP A 429 4.16 10.33 5.95
N HIS A 430 2.99 9.79 5.57
CA HIS A 430 1.69 10.11 6.19
C HIS A 430 0.84 8.85 6.36
N ASN A 431 -0.26 8.96 7.11
CA ASN A 431 -1.21 7.88 7.33
C ASN A 431 -2.64 8.38 7.17
N LEU A 432 -3.54 7.45 6.83
CA LEU A 432 -4.98 7.66 6.83
C LEU A 432 -5.64 6.61 7.72
N ILE A 433 -6.56 7.04 8.57
CA ILE A 433 -7.39 6.18 9.40
C ILE A 433 -8.84 6.37 8.99
N LEU A 434 -9.54 5.28 8.72
CA LEU A 434 -10.99 5.26 8.55
C LEU A 434 -11.60 4.76 9.86
N VAL A 435 -12.47 5.57 10.45
CA VAL A 435 -13.19 5.25 11.69
C VAL A 435 -14.70 5.27 11.47
N ASP A 436 -15.42 4.51 12.28
CA ASP A 436 -16.87 4.64 12.47
C ASP A 436 -17.13 5.57 13.68
N GLU A 437 -18.08 6.51 13.52
CA GLU A 437 -18.54 7.41 14.59
C GLU A 437 -19.74 6.87 15.37
#